data_AF-A0A384DMB2-F1
#
_entry.id   AF-A0A384DMB2-F1
#
_cell.length_a   1.000
_cell.length_b   1.000
_cell.length_c   1.000
_cell.angle_alpha   90.00
_cell.angle_beta   90.00
_cell.angle_gamma   90.00
#
_symmetry.space_group_name_H-M   'P 1'
#
loop_
_entity.id
_entity.type
_entity.pdbx_description
1 polymer ?
#
loop_
_entity_poly.entity_id
_entity_poly.type
_entity_poly.pdbx_seq_one_letter_code
_entity_poly.pdbx_strand_id
1 'polypeptide(L)'
;MTQLKSVSSPTCLKDRTYFRVPWERGTVTQTQKTQSTWFHRQMLQQIFGLFSTEHSQAAWSHAALDNLLSSLHGCLEHREPREEDTLACLHLGTVVRKDFRSTHLYLEEKKYSRCAWEVVRAEMERHLFLSHPSRKGESDTQDSP
;
A
#
# COMPACT_ATOMS: atom_id res chain seq x y z
N MET A 1 -3.27 9.73 0.75
CA MET A 1 -4.15 9.40 -0.41
C MET A 1 -5.49 10.12 -0.38
N THR A 2 -5.87 10.75 0.73
CA THR A 2 -7.10 11.56 0.87
C THR A 2 -7.23 12.71 -0.14
N GLN A 3 -6.11 13.21 -0.66
CA GLN A 3 -6.05 14.25 -1.69
C GLN A 3 -6.55 13.78 -3.08
N LEU A 4 -6.65 12.46 -3.29
CA LEU A 4 -7.19 11.86 -4.51
C LEU A 4 -8.66 11.49 -4.35
N LYS A 5 -9.50 12.28 -3.66
CA LYS A 5 -10.94 11.97 -3.58
C LYS A 5 -11.67 12.74 -4.67
N SER A 6 -12.27 12.05 -5.64
CA SER A 6 -12.98 12.68 -6.76
C SER A 6 -14.48 12.43 -6.73
N VAL A 7 -14.98 11.34 -6.13
CA VAL A 7 -16.43 11.05 -6.05
C VAL A 7 -16.83 10.66 -4.62
N SER A 8 -18.03 11.02 -4.19
CA SER A 8 -18.57 10.51 -2.92
C SER A 8 -18.67 8.99 -3.02
N SER A 9 -18.04 8.32 -2.05
CA SER A 9 -17.88 6.87 -1.99
C SER A 9 -19.14 6.01 -2.22
N PRO A 10 -20.40 6.41 -1.90
CA PRO A 10 -21.53 5.48 -1.91
C PRO A 10 -21.90 4.91 -3.28
N THR A 11 -21.79 5.70 -4.36
CA THR A 11 -22.24 5.28 -5.70
C THR A 11 -21.32 4.23 -6.33
N CYS A 12 -20.03 4.25 -5.99
CA CYS A 12 -19.04 3.30 -6.51
C CYS A 12 -18.96 2.01 -5.68
N LEU A 13 -19.69 1.89 -4.56
CA LEU A 13 -19.67 0.70 -3.69
C LEU A 13 -20.17 -0.59 -4.38
N LYS A 14 -20.95 -0.47 -5.47
CA LYS A 14 -21.45 -1.63 -6.22
C LYS A 14 -20.33 -2.39 -6.97
N ASP A 15 -19.22 -1.72 -7.26
CA ASP A 15 -18.07 -2.30 -7.97
C ASP A 15 -16.97 -2.82 -7.02
N ARG A 16 -17.27 -2.88 -5.71
CA ARG A 16 -16.30 -3.29 -4.69
C ARG A 16 -15.98 -4.77 -4.83
N THR A 17 -14.82 -5.05 -5.42
CA THR A 17 -14.16 -6.35 -5.33
C THR A 17 -13.31 -6.38 -4.07
N TYR A 18 -13.39 -7.46 -3.31
CA TYR A 18 -12.51 -7.67 -2.15
C TYR A 18 -11.13 -8.08 -2.67
N PHE A 19 -10.18 -7.14 -2.68
CA PHE A 19 -8.77 -7.49 -2.82
C PHE A 19 -8.32 -8.10 -1.50
N ARG A 20 -7.77 -9.31 -1.56
CA ARG A 20 -7.23 -9.95 -0.35
C ARG A 20 -6.07 -9.11 0.16
N VAL A 21 -6.02 -8.87 1.46
CA VAL A 21 -4.77 -8.43 2.09
C VAL A 21 -3.96 -9.70 2.27
N PRO A 22 -2.73 -9.75 1.77
CA PRO A 22 -1.91 -10.92 1.93
C PRO A 22 -1.25 -11.02 3.31
N TRP A 23 -1.67 -10.20 4.28
CA TRP A 23 -1.07 -10.12 5.61
C TRP A 23 -2.11 -10.25 6.73
N GLU A 24 -1.94 -11.29 7.56
CA GLU A 24 -2.66 -11.49 8.82
C GLU A 24 -1.77 -11.08 10.00
N ARG A 25 -2.24 -10.15 10.84
CA ARG A 25 -1.49 -9.68 12.02
C ARG A 25 -1.48 -10.75 13.12
N GLY A 26 -0.41 -11.53 13.22
CA GLY A 26 -0.08 -12.37 14.38
C GLY A 26 0.80 -11.67 15.42
N THR A 27 1.17 -12.37 16.50
CA THR A 27 2.05 -11.90 17.59
C THR A 27 3.46 -11.54 17.10
N VAL A 28 3.80 -10.25 17.19
CA VAL A 28 5.00 -9.63 16.58
C VAL A 28 6.32 -10.16 17.16
N THR A 29 7.01 -11.02 16.39
CA THR A 29 8.43 -11.39 16.62
C THR A 29 9.40 -10.44 15.90
N GLN A 30 10.70 -10.46 16.22
CA GLN A 30 11.70 -9.63 15.54
C GLN A 30 11.76 -9.92 14.03
N THR A 31 11.69 -11.20 13.64
CA THR A 31 11.56 -11.64 12.24
C THR A 31 10.31 -11.04 11.58
N GLN A 32 9.19 -10.96 12.31
CA GLN A 32 7.95 -10.37 11.80
C GLN A 32 8.05 -8.84 11.63
N LYS A 33 8.89 -8.13 12.40
CA LYS A 33 9.16 -6.70 12.19
C LYS A 33 9.93 -6.44 10.90
N THR A 34 10.94 -7.24 10.61
CA THR A 34 11.72 -7.11 9.37
C THR A 34 10.86 -7.47 8.16
N GLN A 35 10.11 -8.58 8.23
CA GLN A 35 9.11 -8.95 7.22
C GLN A 35 8.03 -7.88 7.02
N SER A 36 7.51 -7.27 8.09
CA SER A 36 6.52 -6.18 8.00
C SER A 36 7.11 -4.93 7.35
N THR A 37 8.37 -4.61 7.65
CA THR A 37 9.10 -3.50 7.03
C THR A 37 9.28 -3.71 5.54
N TRP A 38 9.72 -4.91 5.17
CA TRP A 38 9.91 -5.28 3.78
C TRP A 38 8.58 -5.34 3.01
N PHE A 39 7.56 -5.94 3.61
CA PHE A 39 6.19 -5.98 3.07
C PHE A 39 5.63 -4.58 2.84
N HIS A 40 5.78 -3.67 3.80
CA HIS A 40 5.38 -2.28 3.66
C HIS A 40 6.13 -1.58 2.52
N ARG A 41 7.43 -1.83 2.37
CA ARG A 41 8.22 -1.28 1.25
C ARG A 41 7.73 -1.81 -0.10
N GLN A 42 7.46 -3.11 -0.22
CA GLN A 42 6.89 -3.70 -1.44
C GLN A 42 5.53 -3.09 -1.78
N MET A 43 4.67 -2.92 -0.77
CA MET A 43 3.38 -2.23 -0.93
C MET A 43 3.55 -0.82 -1.49
N LEU A 44 4.46 -0.02 -0.90
CA LEU A 44 4.76 1.33 -1.37
C LEU A 44 5.26 1.34 -2.82
N GLN A 45 6.15 0.41 -3.20
CA GLN A 45 6.67 0.30 -4.57
C GLN A 45 5.56 0.00 -5.59
N GLN A 46 4.67 -0.95 -5.29
CA GLN A 46 3.59 -1.29 -6.21
C GLN A 46 2.57 -0.15 -6.34
N ILE A 47 2.25 0.53 -5.23
CA ILE A 47 1.39 1.71 -5.24
C ILE A 47 2.01 2.82 -6.08
N PHE A 48 3.30 3.10 -5.89
CA PHE A 48 4.01 4.11 -6.68
C PHE A 48 3.91 3.80 -8.17
N GLY A 49 4.17 2.56 -8.57
CA GLY A 49 4.05 2.12 -9.97
C GLY A 49 2.63 2.31 -10.52
N LEU A 50 1.61 1.92 -9.77
CA LEU A 50 0.20 2.03 -10.16
C LEU A 50 -0.23 3.49 -10.42
N PHE A 51 0.14 4.40 -9.52
CA PHE A 51 -0.23 5.83 -9.62
C PHE A 51 0.67 6.64 -10.57
N SER A 52 1.78 6.06 -11.04
CA SER A 52 2.65 6.71 -12.04
C SER A 52 2.21 6.47 -13.49
N THR A 53 1.11 5.74 -13.70
CA THR A 53 0.61 5.41 -15.05
C THR A 53 -0.16 6.57 -15.70
N GLU A 54 -0.15 6.63 -17.03
CA GLU A 54 -0.93 7.61 -17.81
C GLU A 54 -2.44 7.53 -17.48
N HIS A 55 -2.96 6.32 -17.26
CA HIS A 55 -4.35 6.13 -16.84
C HIS A 55 -4.67 6.75 -15.48
N SER A 56 -3.69 6.78 -14.56
CA SER A 56 -3.85 7.48 -13.29
C SER A 56 -3.84 9.00 -13.49
N GLN A 57 -2.94 9.50 -14.33
CA GLN A 57 -2.86 10.92 -14.70
C GLN A 57 -4.16 11.42 -15.35
N ALA A 58 -4.83 10.58 -16.14
CA ALA A 58 -6.12 10.89 -16.71
C ALA A 58 -7.27 10.89 -15.68
N ALA A 59 -7.11 10.21 -14.54
CA ALA A 59 -8.15 10.04 -13.53
C ALA A 59 -8.15 11.13 -12.44
N TRP A 60 -7.01 11.78 -12.20
CA TRP A 60 -6.81 12.69 -11.07
C TRP A 60 -6.12 13.99 -11.47
N SER A 61 -6.19 15.01 -10.61
CA SER A 61 -5.45 16.25 -10.86
C SER A 61 -3.94 16.06 -10.69
N HIS A 62 -3.17 16.72 -11.55
CA HIS A 62 -1.69 16.65 -11.54
C HIS A 62 -1.12 16.98 -10.17
N ALA A 63 -1.57 18.07 -9.53
CA ALA A 63 -1.12 18.47 -8.21
C ALA A 63 -1.40 17.42 -7.11
N ALA A 64 -2.52 16.71 -7.18
CA ALA A 64 -2.84 15.67 -6.20
C ALA A 64 -1.97 14.42 -6.40
N LEU A 65 -1.69 14.05 -7.65
CA LEU A 65 -0.79 12.95 -7.98
C LEU A 65 0.66 13.26 -7.63
N ASP A 66 1.17 14.43 -7.98
CA ASP A 66 2.55 14.85 -7.68
C ASP A 66 2.82 14.80 -6.17
N ASN A 67 1.89 15.33 -5.38
CA ASN A 67 1.97 15.28 -3.93
C ASN A 67 2.00 13.85 -3.39
N LEU A 68 1.18 12.96 -3.95
CA LEU A 68 1.19 11.54 -3.58
C LEU A 68 2.51 10.88 -3.96
N LEU A 69 2.94 11.00 -5.21
CA LEU A 69 4.15 10.35 -5.74
C LEU A 69 5.40 10.85 -5.02
N SER A 70 5.49 12.15 -4.75
CA SER A 70 6.60 12.73 -3.96
C SER A 70 6.64 12.17 -2.54
N SER A 71 5.47 12.04 -1.89
CA SER A 71 5.37 11.45 -0.55
C SER A 71 5.79 9.98 -0.54
N LEU A 72 5.32 9.19 -1.52
CA LEU A 72 5.66 7.78 -1.67
C LEU A 72 7.16 7.59 -1.96
N HIS A 73 7.73 8.43 -2.81
CA HIS A 73 9.16 8.42 -3.12
C HIS A 73 9.98 8.70 -1.85
N GLY A 74 9.64 9.73 -1.08
CA GLY A 74 10.29 10.01 0.22
C GLY A 74 10.21 8.83 1.19
N CYS A 75 9.07 8.12 1.25
CA CYS A 75 8.94 6.91 2.07
C CYS A 75 9.82 5.75 1.61
N LEU A 76 10.13 5.65 0.30
CA LEU A 76 10.96 4.60 -0.27
C LEU A 76 12.46 4.86 -0.06
N GLU A 77 12.89 6.13 -0.11
CA GLU A 77 14.29 6.55 0.07
C GLU A 77 14.77 6.44 1.53
N HIS A 78 13.91 6.72 2.52
CA HIS A 78 14.32 6.73 3.93
C HIS A 78 14.57 5.33 4.54
N ARG A 79 14.43 4.25 3.76
CA ARG A 79 14.43 2.87 4.29
C ARG A 79 15.15 1.92 3.33
N GLU A 80 16.48 1.95 3.34
CA GLU A 80 17.29 0.98 2.60
C GLU A 80 17.05 -0.46 3.12
N PRO A 81 16.92 -1.45 2.23
CA PRO A 81 16.80 -2.85 2.61
C PRO A 81 18.14 -3.40 3.11
N ARG A 82 18.12 -4.18 4.20
CA ARG A 82 19.29 -4.98 4.64
C ARG A 82 19.28 -6.34 3.91
N GLU A 83 20.45 -6.88 3.59
CA GLU A 83 20.63 -8.09 2.76
C GLU A 83 20.05 -9.39 3.36
N GLU A 84 19.77 -9.42 4.67
CA GLU A 84 19.44 -10.63 5.44
C GLU A 84 17.99 -11.15 5.29
N ASP A 85 17.23 -10.57 4.36
CA ASP A 85 15.78 -10.67 4.24
C ASP A 85 15.34 -11.63 3.12
N THR A 86 15.91 -12.83 3.01
CA THR A 86 15.94 -13.47 1.68
C THR A 86 14.78 -14.40 1.34
N LEU A 87 14.20 -15.21 2.24
CA LEU A 87 13.23 -16.26 1.81
C LEU A 87 11.76 -15.94 2.09
N ALA A 88 11.41 -15.53 3.32
CA ALA A 88 10.04 -15.12 3.65
C ALA A 88 9.61 -13.85 2.90
N CYS A 89 10.55 -12.96 2.62
CA CYS A 89 10.33 -11.78 1.79
C CYS A 89 10.00 -12.17 0.35
N LEU A 90 10.76 -13.08 -0.29
CA LEU A 90 10.44 -13.52 -1.65
C LEU A 90 9.01 -14.08 -1.79
N HIS A 91 8.54 -14.83 -0.78
CA HIS A 91 7.15 -15.29 -0.73
C HIS A 91 6.17 -14.11 -0.62
N LEU A 92 6.35 -13.23 0.37
CA LEU A 92 5.49 -12.05 0.58
C LEU A 92 5.45 -11.14 -0.66
N GLY A 93 6.56 -10.94 -1.36
CA GLY A 93 6.58 -10.12 -2.58
C GLY A 93 5.87 -10.78 -3.73
N THR A 94 5.90 -12.11 -3.81
CA THR A 94 5.12 -12.84 -4.79
C THR A 94 3.63 -12.66 -4.54
N VAL A 95 3.18 -12.67 -3.27
CA VAL A 95 1.78 -12.41 -2.96
C VAL A 95 1.38 -10.97 -3.27
N VAL A 96 2.19 -9.98 -2.84
CA VAL A 96 1.96 -8.57 -3.17
C VAL A 96 1.86 -8.36 -4.69
N ARG A 97 2.79 -8.90 -5.48
CA ARG A 97 2.73 -8.80 -6.95
C ARG A 97 1.47 -9.44 -7.53
N LYS A 98 1.03 -10.59 -7.02
CA LYS A 98 -0.19 -11.26 -7.48
C LYS A 98 -1.44 -10.43 -7.18
N ASP A 99 -1.50 -9.81 -6.01
CA ASP A 99 -2.63 -8.96 -5.63
C ASP A 99 -2.68 -7.69 -6.49
N PHE A 100 -1.54 -7.05 -6.73
CA PHE A 100 -1.48 -5.88 -7.62
C PHE A 100 -1.76 -6.24 -9.08
N ARG A 101 -1.35 -7.41 -9.55
CA ARG A 101 -1.76 -7.89 -10.88
C ARG A 101 -3.29 -8.00 -10.99
N SER A 102 -3.95 -8.48 -9.93
CA SER A 102 -5.42 -8.51 -9.86
C SER A 102 -6.01 -7.09 -9.89
N THR A 103 -5.37 -6.12 -9.24
CA THR A 103 -5.75 -4.69 -9.32
C THR A 103 -5.65 -4.14 -10.74
N HIS A 104 -4.58 -4.44 -11.47
CA HIS A 104 -4.44 -4.03 -12.87
C HIS A 104 -5.52 -4.65 -13.76
N LEU A 105 -5.77 -5.96 -13.63
CA LEU A 105 -6.82 -6.65 -14.37
C LEU A 105 -8.23 -6.08 -14.08
N TYR A 106 -8.51 -5.74 -12.82
CA TYR A 106 -9.76 -5.08 -12.45
C TYR A 106 -9.92 -3.72 -13.12
N LEU A 107 -8.86 -2.90 -13.13
CA LEU A 107 -8.89 -1.59 -13.80
C LEU A 107 -9.12 -1.74 -15.30
N GLU A 108 -8.48 -2.72 -15.94
CA GLU A 108 -8.70 -3.05 -17.36
C GLU A 108 -10.15 -3.48 -17.62
N GLU A 109 -10.69 -4.41 -16.83
CA GLU A 109 -12.08 -4.89 -16.94
C GLU A 109 -13.08 -3.74 -16.80
N LYS A 110 -12.83 -2.84 -15.85
CA LYS A 110 -13.65 -1.65 -15.60
C LYS A 110 -13.29 -0.45 -16.47
N LYS A 111 -12.45 -0.66 -17.50
CA LYS A 111 -12.02 0.34 -18.50
C LYS A 111 -11.52 1.63 -17.86
N TYR A 112 -10.81 1.51 -16.74
CA TYR A 112 -10.25 2.64 -15.98
C TYR A 112 -11.31 3.69 -15.62
N SER A 113 -12.56 3.27 -15.40
CA SER A 113 -13.63 4.18 -15.01
C SER A 113 -13.31 4.89 -13.69
N ARG A 114 -13.89 6.08 -13.51
CA ARG A 114 -13.71 6.88 -12.28
C ARG A 114 -14.08 6.10 -11.01
N CYS A 115 -15.12 5.27 -11.06
CA CYS A 115 -15.48 4.42 -9.92
C CYS A 115 -14.45 3.30 -9.65
N ALA A 116 -13.88 2.70 -10.69
CA ALA A 116 -12.83 1.71 -10.50
C ALA A 116 -11.59 2.32 -9.83
N TRP A 117 -11.19 3.53 -10.24
CA TRP A 117 -10.10 4.26 -9.59
C TRP A 117 -10.39 4.61 -8.14
N GLU A 118 -11.63 4.97 -7.79
CA GLU A 118 -12.02 5.21 -6.39
C GLU A 118 -11.95 3.95 -5.53
N VAL A 119 -12.39 2.80 -6.07
CA VAL A 119 -12.29 1.49 -5.39
C VAL A 119 -10.82 1.15 -5.15
N VAL A 120 -9.99 1.26 -6.19
CA VAL A 120 -8.55 0.98 -6.11
C VAL A 120 -7.86 1.90 -5.11
N ARG A 121 -8.11 3.21 -5.15
CA ARG A 121 -7.56 4.16 -4.18
C ARG A 121 -7.91 3.78 -2.74
N ALA A 122 -9.19 3.49 -2.47
CA ALA A 122 -9.63 3.11 -1.12
C ALA A 122 -8.94 1.83 -0.65
N GLU A 123 -8.73 0.87 -1.54
CA GLU A 123 -8.07 -0.38 -1.23
C GLU A 123 -6.56 -0.19 -0.99
N MET A 124 -5.89 0.66 -1.77
CA MET A 124 -4.47 1.00 -1.55
C MET A 124 -4.27 1.71 -0.22
N GLU A 125 -5.16 2.62 0.15
CA GLU A 125 -5.16 3.28 1.46
C GLU A 125 -5.32 2.27 2.59
N ARG A 126 -6.22 1.29 2.42
CA ARG A 126 -6.41 0.17 3.36
C ARG A 126 -5.16 -0.71 3.48
N HIS A 127 -4.51 -1.05 2.37
CA HIS A 127 -3.28 -1.85 2.39
C HIS A 127 -2.12 -1.11 3.07
N LEU A 128 -1.98 0.20 2.86
CA LEU A 128 -0.98 1.01 3.58
C LEU A 128 -1.24 1.04 5.08
N PHE A 129 -2.49 1.23 5.49
CA PHE A 129 -2.86 1.22 6.91
C PHE A 129 -2.57 -0.14 7.58
N LEU A 130 -2.83 -1.24 6.88
CA LEU A 130 -2.62 -2.58 7.42
C LEU A 130 -1.15 -3.04 7.41
N SER A 131 -0.37 -2.56 6.43
CA SER A 131 1.05 -2.88 6.29
C SER A 131 1.96 -2.02 7.15
N HIS A 132 1.50 -0.88 7.67
CA HIS A 132 2.31 -0.02 8.50
C HIS A 132 2.78 -0.79 9.76
N PRO A 133 4.10 -0.94 9.98
CA PRO A 133 4.60 -1.59 11.17
C PRO A 133 4.19 -0.74 12.39
N SER A 134 3.46 -1.32 13.35
CA SER A 134 3.18 -0.63 14.62
C SER A 134 4.50 -0.11 15.21
N ARG A 135 4.62 1.21 15.41
CA ARG A 135 5.60 1.74 16.35
C ARG A 135 5.18 1.22 17.72
N LYS A 136 5.90 0.23 18.25
CA LYS A 136 5.74 -0.12 19.65
C LYS A 136 6.30 1.07 20.43
N GLY A 137 5.46 1.67 21.27
CA GLY A 137 5.85 2.71 22.20
C GLY A 137 7.06 2.24 23.00
N GLU A 138 8.13 2.97 22.79
CA GLU A 138 9.05 3.43 23.80
C GLU A 138 8.26 3.85 25.05
N SER A 139 8.47 3.10 26.14
CA SER A 139 8.26 3.58 27.49
C SER A 139 9.51 3.15 28.25
N ASP A 140 10.36 4.15 28.44
CA ASP A 140 11.62 4.13 29.16
C ASP A 140 11.52 3.56 30.57
N THR A 141 12.67 3.06 31.00
CA THR A 141 13.10 2.73 32.36
C THR A 141 12.76 3.81 33.40
N GLN A 142 12.19 3.40 34.54
CA GLN A 142 12.44 3.84 35.93
C GLN A 142 11.34 3.17 36.80
N ASP A 143 11.54 2.65 38.01
CA ASP A 143 12.57 2.81 39.03
C ASP A 143 12.44 1.59 39.98
N SER A 144 13.54 1.12 40.54
CA SER A 144 13.56 0.14 41.65
C SER A 144 13.58 0.90 42.98
N PRO A 145 13.03 0.31 44.03
CA PRO A 145 13.92 -0.06 45.14
C PRO A 145 14.03 -1.57 45.31
#